data_AF-A0A919FCW3-F1
#
_entry.id   AF-A0A919FCW3-F1
#
_cell.length_a   1.000
_cell.length_b   1.000
_cell.length_c   1.000
_cell.angle_alpha   90.00
_cell.angle_beta   90.00
_cell.angle_gamma   90.00
#
_symmetry.space_group_name_H-M   'P 1'
#
loop_
_entity.id
_entity.type
_entity.pdbx_description
1 polymer ?
#
loop_
_entity_poly.entity_id
_entity_poly.type
_entity_poly.pdbx_seq_one_letter_code
_entity_poly.pdbx_strand_id
1 'polypeptide(L)'
;MAALDAAAVTQQLIRVIPSVKLTVTYDGTTDPNGKLGRPHQYVSKSAFDDTRVSGLPKAKEDESRGRRDSISYGGTVEIFATPEDARAWADYIDQGQQAMGSLLTPDYIFRNGTVVVRVSHLLTTEQASAYGRAIA
;
A
#
# COMPACT_ATOMS: atom_id res chain seq x y z
N MET A 1 -2.54 -0.36 -24.67
CA MET A 1 -2.63 0.32 -23.36
C MET A 1 -1.39 -0.06 -22.57
N ALA A 2 -0.60 0.90 -22.10
CA ALA A 2 0.52 0.59 -21.21
C ALA A 2 -0.06 -0.03 -19.93
N ALA A 3 0.53 -1.13 -19.46
CA ALA A 3 0.16 -1.70 -18.17
C ALA A 3 0.37 -0.64 -17.08
N LEU A 4 -0.63 -0.46 -16.20
CA LEU A 4 -0.48 0.37 -15.02
C LEU A 4 0.66 -0.21 -14.16
N ASP A 5 1.59 0.65 -13.77
CA ASP A 5 2.72 0.29 -12.91
C ASP A 5 2.58 0.95 -11.52
N ALA A 6 2.94 0.23 -10.46
CA ALA A 6 2.80 0.69 -9.08
C ALA A 6 3.64 1.94 -8.78
N ALA A 7 4.84 2.05 -9.37
CA ALA A 7 5.66 3.24 -9.23
C ALA A 7 5.01 4.44 -9.95
N ALA A 8 4.42 4.23 -11.13
CA ALA A 8 3.68 5.29 -11.84
C ALA A 8 2.49 5.82 -11.02
N VAL A 9 1.72 4.93 -10.39
CA VAL A 9 0.64 5.32 -9.46
C VAL A 9 1.22 6.02 -8.23
N THR A 10 2.34 5.54 -7.68
CA THR A 10 3.00 6.23 -6.55
C THR A 10 3.44 7.65 -6.93
N GLN A 11 3.95 7.86 -8.15
CA GLN A 11 4.27 9.20 -8.64
C GLN A 11 3.02 10.09 -8.77
N GLN A 12 1.86 9.53 -9.08
CA GLN A 12 0.58 10.26 -9.01
C GLN A 12 0.22 10.63 -7.57
N LEU A 13 0.41 9.72 -6.61
CA LEU A 13 0.20 10.01 -5.18
C LEU A 13 1.10 11.18 -4.72
N ILE A 14 2.39 11.19 -5.08
CA ILE A 14 3.34 12.25 -4.70
C ILE A 14 2.88 13.63 -5.19
N ARG A 15 2.30 13.72 -6.40
CA ARG A 15 1.81 14.99 -6.96
C ARG A 15 0.62 15.57 -6.18
N VAL A 16 -0.21 14.71 -5.60
CA VAL A 16 -1.41 15.11 -4.85
C VAL A 16 -1.12 15.23 -3.36
N ILE A 17 -0.19 14.43 -2.86
CA ILE A 17 0.14 14.26 -1.45
C ILE A 17 1.66 14.47 -1.29
N PRO A 18 2.12 15.72 -1.09
CA PRO A 18 3.55 16.05 -1.12
C PRO A 18 4.37 15.47 0.04
N SER A 19 3.72 14.91 1.06
CA SER A 19 4.39 14.17 2.14
C SER A 19 4.80 12.75 1.74
N VAL A 20 4.31 12.25 0.60
CA VAL A 20 4.61 10.91 0.10
C VAL A 20 5.93 10.89 -0.65
N LYS A 21 6.70 9.82 -0.47
CA LYS A 21 7.94 9.54 -1.22
C LYS A 21 7.99 8.06 -1.59
N LEU A 22 8.35 7.77 -2.84
CA LEU A 22 8.60 6.39 -3.27
C LEU A 22 9.82 5.83 -2.52
N THR A 23 9.67 4.68 -1.87
CA THR A 23 10.75 4.04 -1.10
C THR A 23 11.32 2.85 -1.86
N VAL A 24 10.45 1.93 -2.30
CA VAL A 24 10.85 0.70 -3.00
C VAL A 24 9.86 0.42 -4.12
N THR A 25 10.39 -0.04 -5.25
CA THR A 25 9.59 -0.73 -6.28
C THR A 25 10.05 -2.18 -6.27
N TYR A 26 9.11 -3.11 -6.14
CA TYR A 26 9.42 -4.53 -6.07
C TYR A 26 9.31 -5.16 -7.46
N ASP A 27 10.12 -6.17 -7.66
CA ASP A 27 10.05 -7.11 -8.77
C ASP A 27 9.83 -8.53 -8.25
N GLY A 28 9.76 -9.51 -9.16
CA GLY A 28 9.50 -10.91 -8.81
C GLY A 28 10.55 -11.55 -7.90
N THR A 29 11.73 -10.92 -7.75
CA THR A 29 12.84 -11.42 -6.92
C THR A 29 12.97 -10.70 -5.59
N THR A 30 12.43 -9.48 -5.48
CA THR A 30 12.55 -8.61 -4.31
C THR A 30 11.28 -8.49 -3.50
N ASP A 31 10.13 -8.97 -4.01
CA ASP A 31 8.88 -8.99 -3.27
C ASP A 31 8.96 -9.88 -2.02
N PRO A 32 8.85 -9.32 -0.79
CA PRO A 32 8.98 -10.09 0.44
C PRO A 32 7.86 -11.13 0.63
N ASN A 33 6.74 -11.00 -0.08
CA ASN A 33 5.66 -11.99 -0.02
C ASN A 33 5.79 -13.10 -1.08
N GLY A 34 6.70 -12.92 -2.06
CA GLY A 34 6.87 -13.82 -3.20
C GLY A 34 5.61 -14.05 -4.04
N LYS A 35 4.66 -13.10 -4.02
CA LYS A 35 3.37 -13.16 -4.73
C LYS A 35 3.41 -12.42 -6.06
N LEU A 36 4.37 -11.52 -6.27
CA LEU A 36 4.47 -10.74 -7.50
C LEU A 36 4.56 -11.64 -8.74
N GLY A 37 3.62 -11.44 -9.68
CA GLY A 37 3.58 -12.18 -10.95
C GLY A 37 2.98 -13.58 -10.89
N ARG A 38 2.44 -14.01 -9.74
CA ARG A 38 1.68 -15.27 -9.66
C ARG A 38 0.24 -15.09 -10.18
N PRO A 39 -0.42 -16.16 -10.66
CA PRO A 39 -1.84 -16.10 -11.04
C PRO A 39 -2.70 -15.53 -9.91
N HIS A 40 -3.60 -14.59 -10.24
CA HIS A 40 -4.51 -13.92 -9.29
C HIS A 40 -3.82 -13.11 -8.18
N GLN A 41 -2.58 -12.68 -8.40
CA GLN A 41 -1.84 -11.80 -7.48
C GLN A 41 -1.47 -10.48 -8.16
N TYR A 42 -0.81 -9.59 -7.43
CA TYR A 42 -0.34 -8.34 -8.00
C TYR A 42 0.75 -8.57 -9.05
N VAL A 43 0.65 -7.81 -10.13
CA VAL A 43 1.59 -7.76 -11.25
C VAL A 43 2.65 -6.67 -11.07
N SER A 44 2.40 -5.68 -10.20
CA SER A 44 3.37 -4.65 -9.81
C SER A 44 3.10 -4.20 -8.37
N LYS A 45 4.16 -3.91 -7.61
CA LYS A 45 4.06 -3.45 -6.22
C LYS A 45 5.13 -2.39 -5.93
N SER A 46 4.74 -1.37 -5.18
CA SER A 46 5.67 -0.39 -4.60
C SER A 46 5.31 -0.08 -3.15
N ALA A 47 6.32 0.31 -2.39
CA ALA A 47 6.16 0.88 -1.04
C ALA A 47 6.55 2.35 -1.06
N PHE A 48 5.86 3.14 -0.24
CA PHE A 48 6.12 4.56 -0.08
C PHE A 48 6.14 4.98 1.39
N ASP A 49 6.98 5.96 1.66
CA ASP A 49 7.06 6.69 2.89
C ASP A 49 6.07 7.85 2.87
N ASP A 50 5.45 8.14 4.02
CA ASP A 50 4.68 9.34 4.27
C ASP A 50 5.24 10.01 5.52
N THR A 51 5.83 11.19 5.35
CA THR A 51 6.50 11.92 6.43
C THR A 51 5.59 12.28 7.60
N ARG A 52 4.27 12.18 7.42
CA ARG A 52 3.28 12.36 8.50
C ARG A 52 3.32 11.23 9.54
N VAL A 53 3.76 10.02 9.16
CA VAL A 53 3.80 8.84 10.04
C VAL A 53 5.18 8.21 10.21
N SER A 54 6.11 8.45 9.28
CA SER A 54 7.44 7.81 9.32
C SER A 54 8.35 8.24 10.47
N GLY A 55 8.00 9.34 11.15
CA GLY A 55 8.63 9.77 12.39
C GLY A 55 8.07 9.12 13.66
N LEU A 56 6.96 8.38 13.59
CA LEU A 56 6.27 7.85 14.76
C LEU A 56 6.99 6.63 15.36
N PRO A 57 6.82 6.36 16.67
CA PRO A 57 7.51 5.25 17.35
C PRO A 57 7.34 3.90 16.65
N LYS A 58 6.16 3.66 16.07
CA LYS A 58 5.87 2.41 15.36
C LYS A 58 6.73 2.25 14.09
N ALA A 59 6.86 3.30 13.29
CA ALA A 59 7.74 3.29 12.13
C ALA A 59 9.22 3.10 12.54
N LYS A 60 9.64 3.72 13.65
CA LYS A 60 10.99 3.55 14.19
C LYS A 60 11.29 2.14 14.70
N GLU A 61 10.29 1.46 15.28
CA GLU A 61 10.40 0.04 15.63
C GLU A 61 10.65 -0.81 14.37
N ASP A 62 9.88 -0.61 13.30
CA ASP A 62 10.08 -1.34 12.04
C ASP A 62 11.43 -1.01 11.36
N GLU A 63 11.92 0.23 11.51
CA GLU A 63 13.28 0.63 11.08
C GLU A 63 14.34 -0.26 11.71
N SER A 64 14.26 -0.43 13.04
CA SER A 64 15.24 -1.19 13.83
C SER A 64 15.27 -2.67 13.43
N ARG A 65 14.20 -3.15 12.80
CA ARG A 65 14.04 -4.51 12.26
C ARG A 65 14.37 -4.61 10.77
N GLY A 66 14.88 -3.54 10.16
CA GLY A 66 15.23 -3.48 8.73
C GLY A 66 14.03 -3.39 7.79
N ARG A 67 12.85 -3.01 8.27
CA ARG A 67 11.59 -3.00 7.50
C ARG A 67 11.11 -1.58 7.17
N ARG A 68 11.97 -0.78 6.55
CA ARG A 68 11.65 0.62 6.14
C ARG A 68 10.55 0.74 5.09
N ASP A 69 10.20 -0.37 4.47
CA ASP A 69 9.14 -0.53 3.48
C ASP A 69 7.81 -1.03 4.10
N SER A 70 7.75 -1.14 5.44
CA SER A 70 6.53 -1.50 6.17
C SER A 70 5.43 -0.47 5.98
N ILE A 71 4.18 -0.92 6.07
CA ILE A 71 3.01 -0.04 5.98
C ILE A 71 3.02 1.06 7.04
N SER A 72 3.63 0.83 8.22
CA SER A 72 3.78 1.86 9.25
C SER A 72 4.57 3.09 8.82
N TYR A 73 5.33 3.03 7.72
CA TYR A 73 6.01 4.19 7.12
C TYR A 73 5.11 5.04 6.23
N GLY A 74 3.97 4.53 5.79
CA GLY A 74 3.07 5.26 4.89
C GLY A 74 2.10 4.31 4.22
N GLY A 75 2.59 3.45 3.33
CA GLY A 75 1.75 2.47 2.65
C GLY A 75 2.40 1.78 1.46
N THR A 76 1.57 1.04 0.73
CA THR A 76 1.96 0.34 -0.50
C THR A 76 0.93 0.51 -1.59
N VAL A 77 1.39 0.54 -2.84
CA VAL A 77 0.55 0.41 -4.03
C VAL A 77 0.72 -0.99 -4.61
N GLU A 78 -0.39 -1.62 -4.96
CA GLU A 78 -0.47 -2.96 -5.52
C GLU A 78 -1.34 -2.92 -6.78
N ILE A 79 -0.80 -3.35 -7.92
CA ILE A 79 -1.52 -3.39 -9.20
C ILE A 79 -1.82 -4.83 -9.55
N PHE A 80 -3.04 -5.10 -9.99
CA PHE A 80 -3.51 -6.43 -10.37
C PHE A 80 -3.76 -6.55 -11.87
N ALA A 81 -3.84 -7.80 -12.36
CA ALA A 81 -4.19 -8.06 -13.75
C ALA A 81 -5.64 -7.67 -14.05
N THR A 82 -6.55 -7.91 -13.10
CA THR A 82 -7.99 -7.63 -13.26
C THR A 82 -8.55 -6.87 -12.04
N PRO A 83 -9.62 -6.07 -12.24
CA PRO A 83 -10.34 -5.45 -11.12
C PRO A 83 -10.90 -6.46 -10.12
N GLU A 84 -11.28 -7.64 -10.59
CA GLU A 84 -11.76 -8.75 -9.76
C GLU A 84 -10.67 -9.28 -8.83
N ASP A 85 -9.45 -9.48 -9.33
CA ASP A 85 -8.30 -9.88 -8.51
C ASP A 85 -7.97 -8.79 -7.46
N ALA A 86 -7.99 -7.52 -7.88
CA ALA A 86 -7.80 -6.39 -6.96
C ALA A 86 -8.85 -6.35 -5.85
N ARG A 87 -10.12 -6.62 -6.20
CA ARG A 87 -11.21 -6.70 -5.23
C ARG A 87 -11.02 -7.88 -4.28
N ALA A 88 -10.75 -9.08 -4.80
CA ALA A 88 -10.56 -10.27 -3.98
C ALA A 88 -9.39 -10.11 -3.01
N TRP A 89 -8.31 -9.45 -3.43
CA TRP A 89 -7.18 -9.13 -2.56
C TRP A 89 -7.54 -8.13 -1.46
N ALA A 90 -8.24 -7.05 -1.80
CA ALA A 90 -8.70 -6.07 -0.81
C ALA A 90 -9.63 -6.72 0.23
N ASP A 91 -10.60 -7.52 -0.22
CA ASP A 91 -11.54 -8.24 0.64
C ASP A 91 -10.81 -9.25 1.55
N TYR A 92 -9.80 -9.96 1.03
CA TYR A 92 -8.97 -10.88 1.82
C TYR A 92 -8.22 -10.16 2.95
N ILE A 93 -7.60 -9.02 2.65
CA ILE A 93 -6.87 -8.25 3.66
C ILE A 93 -7.84 -7.69 4.70
N ASP A 94 -8.96 -7.12 4.27
CA ASP A 94 -9.98 -6.56 5.15
C ASP A 94 -10.52 -7.63 6.12
N GLN A 95 -10.88 -8.81 5.60
CA GLN A 95 -11.28 -9.96 6.43
C GLN A 95 -10.18 -10.39 7.41
N GLY A 96 -8.91 -10.41 6.96
CA GLY A 96 -7.77 -10.73 7.82
C GLY A 96 -7.59 -9.73 8.97
N GLN A 97 -7.79 -8.44 8.71
CA GLN A 97 -7.75 -7.40 9.74
C GLN A 97 -8.94 -7.53 10.70
N GLN A 98 -10.15 -7.79 10.20
CA GLN A 98 -11.33 -8.01 11.03
C GLN A 98 -11.20 -9.23 11.95
N ALA A 99 -10.60 -10.33 11.45
CA ALA A 99 -10.41 -11.56 12.22
C ALA A 99 -9.50 -11.37 13.45
N MET A 100 -8.60 -10.40 13.39
CA MET A 100 -7.73 -10.03 14.52
C MET A 100 -8.45 -9.15 15.55
N GLY A 101 -9.62 -8.59 15.20
CA GLY A 101 -10.46 -7.81 16.09
C GLY A 101 -9.71 -6.68 16.79
N SER A 102 -9.93 -6.51 18.09
CA SER A 102 -9.30 -5.46 18.90
C SER A 102 -7.78 -5.61 19.09
N LEU A 103 -7.15 -6.65 18.56
CA LEU A 103 -5.69 -6.86 18.66
C LEU A 103 -4.89 -5.99 17.69
N LEU A 104 -5.50 -5.47 16.62
CA LEU A 104 -4.88 -4.45 15.78
C LEU A 104 -5.85 -3.34 15.41
N THR A 105 -5.30 -2.18 15.07
CA THR A 105 -6.05 -1.17 14.33
C THR A 105 -5.92 -1.45 12.83
N PRO A 106 -7.04 -1.54 12.08
CA PRO A 106 -7.04 -1.86 10.66
C PRO A 106 -6.39 -0.76 9.83
N ASP A 107 -5.53 -1.14 8.89
CA ASP A 107 -4.98 -0.23 7.89
C ASP A 107 -6.04 0.15 6.86
N TYR A 108 -5.99 1.37 6.33
CA TYR A 108 -6.95 1.81 5.33
C TYR A 108 -6.66 1.18 3.97
N ILE A 109 -7.72 0.74 3.28
CA ILE A 109 -7.63 0.10 1.96
C ILE A 109 -8.47 0.91 0.98
N PHE A 110 -7.83 1.39 -0.10
CA PHE A 110 -8.48 2.07 -1.21
C PHE A 110 -8.29 1.28 -2.50
N ARG A 111 -9.27 1.33 -3.40
CA ARG A 111 -9.21 0.60 -4.67
C ARG A 111 -9.84 1.42 -5.79
N ASN A 112 -9.20 1.44 -6.96
CA ASN A 112 -9.80 1.91 -8.21
C ASN A 112 -9.37 1.01 -9.37
N GLY A 113 -10.33 0.39 -10.07
CA GLY A 113 -10.04 -0.60 -11.11
C GLY A 113 -9.13 -1.71 -10.60
N THR A 114 -7.95 -1.84 -11.22
CA THR A 114 -6.89 -2.81 -10.88
C THR A 114 -5.91 -2.33 -9.80
N VAL A 115 -6.07 -1.11 -9.30
CA VAL A 115 -5.17 -0.49 -8.33
C VAL A 115 -5.72 -0.69 -6.92
N VAL A 116 -4.89 -1.20 -6.01
CA VAL A 116 -5.13 -1.21 -4.58
C VAL A 116 -4.06 -0.36 -3.90
N VAL A 117 -4.46 0.53 -3.02
CA VAL A 117 -3.57 1.33 -2.17
C VAL A 117 -3.89 1.04 -0.72
N ARG A 118 -2.90 0.54 0.00
CA ARG A 118 -3.01 0.24 1.43
C ARG A 118 -2.17 1.24 2.21
N VAL A 119 -2.77 1.92 3.18
CA VAL A 119 -2.09 2.98 3.94
C VAL A 119 -2.23 2.79 5.43
N SER A 120 -1.20 3.25 6.15
CA SER A 120 -1.10 3.06 7.60
C SER A 120 -2.33 3.58 8.34
N HIS A 121 -2.82 2.78 9.28
CA HIS A 121 -3.82 3.22 10.28
C HIS A 121 -3.34 4.36 11.18
N LEU A 122 -2.03 4.68 11.18
CA LEU A 122 -1.46 5.79 11.94
C LEU A 122 -1.81 7.16 11.34
N LEU A 123 -2.26 7.20 10.09
CA LEU A 123 -2.80 8.40 9.47
C LEU A 123 -4.19 8.69 10.02
N THR A 124 -4.57 9.96 10.09
CA THR A 124 -5.97 10.30 10.36
C THR A 124 -6.85 9.89 9.18
N THR A 125 -8.14 9.66 9.42
CA THR A 125 -9.11 9.34 8.36
C THR A 125 -9.11 10.39 7.24
N GLU A 126 -8.94 11.66 7.57
CA GLU A 126 -8.89 12.75 6.58
C GLU A 126 -7.63 12.64 5.71
N GLN A 127 -6.48 12.37 6.32
CA GLN A 127 -5.21 12.15 5.62
C GLN A 127 -5.26 10.90 4.73
N ALA A 128 -5.83 9.81 5.23
CA ALA A 128 -6.01 8.56 4.49
C ALA A 128 -6.96 8.75 3.29
N SER A 129 -8.06 9.48 3.46
CA SER A 129 -9.04 9.72 2.40
C SER A 129 -8.45 10.45 1.17
N ALA A 130 -7.34 11.18 1.35
CA ALA A 130 -6.63 11.80 0.23
C ALA A 130 -6.09 10.77 -0.78
N TYR A 131 -5.71 9.57 -0.32
CA TYR A 131 -5.21 8.51 -1.18
C TYR A 131 -6.30 7.94 -2.08
N GLY A 132 -7.49 7.69 -1.53
CA GLY A 132 -8.65 7.24 -2.31
C GLY A 132 -9.03 8.25 -3.40
N ARG A 133 -8.98 9.55 -3.09
CA ARG A 133 -9.21 10.62 -4.09
C ARG A 133 -8.10 10.69 -5.14
N ALA A 134 -6.86 10.48 -4.74
CA ALA A 134 -5.70 10.60 -5.64
C ALA A 134 -5.66 9.49 -6.70
N ILE A 135 -6.28 8.33 -6.44
CA ILE A 135 -6.35 7.22 -7.40
C ILE A 135 -7.68 7.13 -8.14
N ALA A 136 -8.65 8.01 -7.85
CA ALA A 136 -9.98 8.01 -8.45
C ALA A 136 -9.98 8.40 -9.94
#